data_AF-A0A2E1EE62-F1
#
_entry.id   AF-A0A2E1EE62-F1
#
_cell.length_a   1.000
_cell.length_b   1.000
_cell.length_c   1.000
_cell.angle_alpha   90.00
_cell.angle_beta   90.00
_cell.angle_gamma   90.00
#
_symmetry.space_group_name_H-M   'P 1'
#
loop_
_entity.id
_entity.type
_entity.pdbx_description
1 polymer ?
#
loop_
_entity_poly.entity_id
_entity_poly.type
_entity_poly.pdbx_seq_one_letter_code
_entity_poly.pdbx_strand_id
1 'polypeptide(L)'
;MRIMRNILVVAALATLAACVSPQEQAARTAAERHADEIECKKIGFTEGTEAFADCMLRLKEIRAQEENTRALRRARTPSPWWGPYPGYPYRYYPPYYW
;
A
#
# COMPACT_ATOMS: atom_id res chain seq x y z
N MET A 1 -1.15 -27.04 34.12
CA MET A 1 -0.43 -25.79 34.47
C MET A 1 0.69 -25.40 33.50
N ARG A 2 1.53 -26.32 32.98
CA ARG A 2 2.59 -25.99 31.99
C ARG A 2 2.04 -25.35 30.69
N ILE A 3 0.91 -25.86 30.20
CA ILE A 3 0.28 -25.36 28.97
C ILE A 3 -0.19 -23.90 29.14
N MET A 4 -0.80 -23.58 30.28
CA MET A 4 -1.30 -22.22 30.58
C MET A 4 -0.16 -21.21 30.73
N ARG A 5 0.97 -21.64 31.30
CA ARG A 5 2.19 -20.82 31.39
C ARG A 5 2.81 -20.55 30.01
N ASN A 6 2.81 -21.55 29.13
CA ASN A 6 3.33 -21.38 27.77
C ASN A 6 2.46 -20.44 26.94
N ILE A 7 1.12 -20.51 27.08
CA ILE A 7 0.19 -19.58 26.42
C ILE A 7 0.42 -18.14 26.89
N LEU A 8 0.65 -17.93 28.18
CA LEU A 8 0.97 -16.61 28.75
C LEU A 8 2.27 -16.03 28.19
N VAL A 9 3.31 -16.85 28.03
CA VAL A 9 4.60 -16.42 27.47
C VAL A 9 4.48 -16.06 25.98
N VAL A 10 3.74 -16.86 25.20
CA VAL A 10 3.51 -16.57 23.78
C VAL A 10 2.67 -15.29 23.60
N ALA A 11 1.63 -15.10 24.42
CA ALA A 11 0.83 -13.89 24.40
C ALA A 11 1.66 -12.64 24.76
N ALA A 12 2.57 -12.74 25.73
CA ALA A 12 3.45 -11.65 26.11
C ALA A 12 4.50 -11.31 25.03
N LEU A 13 4.98 -12.29 24.26
CA LEU A 13 5.90 -12.05 23.15
C LEU A 13 5.19 -11.47 21.91
N ALA A 14 3.92 -11.81 21.69
CA ALA A 14 3.15 -11.31 20.56
C ALA A 14 2.85 -9.81 20.63
N THR A 15 2.75 -9.23 21.84
CA THR A 15 2.51 -7.79 22.01
C THR A 15 3.73 -6.92 21.71
N LEU A 16 4.94 -7.49 21.77
CA LEU A 16 6.19 -6.80 21.43
C LEU A 16 6.43 -6.70 19.91
N ALA A 17 5.82 -7.59 19.11
CA ALA A 17 5.98 -7.61 17.66
C ALA A 17 5.10 -6.57 16.92
N ALA A 18 4.21 -5.87 17.63
CA ALA A 18 3.33 -4.86 17.04
C ALA A 18 3.98 -3.47 16.90
N CYS A 19 5.16 -3.27 17.49
CA CYS A 19 5.93 -2.04 17.35
C CYS A 19 6.88 -2.16 16.15
N VAL A 20 6.45 -1.73 14.97
CA VAL A 20 7.39 -1.32 13.92
C VAL A 20 8.29 -0.26 14.56
N SER A 21 9.60 -0.50 14.57
CA SER A 21 10.50 0.46 15.19
C SER A 21 10.54 1.72 14.31
N PRO A 22 10.61 2.93 14.90
CA PRO A 22 10.73 4.17 14.12
C PRO A 22 11.96 4.13 13.19
N GLN A 23 12.98 3.34 13.57
CA GLN A 23 14.19 3.13 12.79
C GLN A 23 13.95 2.31 11.52
N GLU A 24 13.12 1.28 11.57
CA GLU A 24 12.72 0.51 10.37
C GLU A 24 11.89 1.36 9.40
N GLN A 25 11.01 2.20 9.92
CA GLN A 25 10.23 3.13 9.09
C GLN A 25 11.14 4.13 8.36
N ALA A 26 12.10 4.71 9.08
CA ALA A 26 13.08 5.63 8.49
C ALA A 26 13.97 4.95 7.44
N ALA A 27 14.38 3.69 7.67
CA ALA A 27 15.15 2.93 6.69
C ALA A 27 14.35 2.68 5.40
N ARG A 28 13.05 2.37 5.51
CA ARG A 28 12.17 2.19 4.36
C ARG A 28 12.01 3.49 3.57
N THR A 29 11.73 4.61 4.23
CA THR A 29 11.55 5.90 3.55
C THR A 29 12.84 6.39 2.89
N ALA A 30 14.01 6.12 3.49
CA ALA A 30 15.30 6.41 2.88
C ALA A 30 15.56 5.56 1.63
N ALA A 31 15.25 4.27 1.68
CA ALA A 31 15.39 3.38 0.53
C ALA A 31 14.47 3.79 -0.64
N GLU A 32 13.22 4.16 -0.34
CA GLU A 32 12.28 4.68 -1.34
C GLU A 32 12.79 5.96 -2.00
N ARG A 33 13.26 6.92 -1.19
CA ARG A 33 13.84 8.16 -1.72
C ARG A 33 15.02 7.90 -2.65
N HIS A 34 15.93 7.01 -2.26
CA HIS A 34 17.07 6.66 -3.10
C HIS A 34 16.65 6.00 -4.43
N ALA A 35 15.58 5.19 -4.42
CA ALA A 35 15.03 4.64 -5.66
C ALA A 35 14.46 5.74 -6.57
N ASP A 36 13.72 6.69 -6.00
CA ASP A 36 13.14 7.83 -6.73
C ASP A 36 14.25 8.73 -7.31
N GLU A 37 15.32 8.98 -6.56
CA GLU A 37 16.48 9.75 -7.02
C GLU A 37 17.14 9.09 -8.25
N ILE A 38 17.32 7.77 -8.21
CA ILE A 38 17.85 7.01 -9.36
C ILE A 38 16.92 7.13 -10.56
N GLU A 39 15.61 7.05 -10.35
CA GLU A 39 14.62 7.11 -11.43
C GLU A 39 14.59 8.49 -12.08
N CYS A 40 14.56 9.56 -11.28
CA CYS A 40 14.64 10.93 -11.78
C CYS A 40 15.97 11.21 -12.52
N LYS A 41 17.10 10.69 -12.02
CA LYS A 41 18.39 10.76 -12.73
C LYS A 41 18.37 10.02 -14.07
N LYS A 42 17.75 8.83 -14.13
CA LYS A 42 17.61 8.03 -15.36
C LYS A 42 16.79 8.75 -16.42
N ILE A 43 15.75 9.49 -16.00
CA ILE A 43 14.93 10.31 -16.90
C ILE A 43 15.72 11.52 -17.43
N GLY A 44 16.83 11.88 -16.77
CA GLY A 44 17.73 12.95 -17.17
C GLY A 44 17.59 14.23 -16.34
N PHE A 45 16.88 14.17 -15.21
CA PHE A 45 16.79 15.32 -14.31
C PHE A 45 18.08 15.49 -13.50
N THR A 46 18.54 16.74 -13.41
CA THR A 46 19.74 17.11 -12.64
C THR A 46 19.37 17.40 -11.19
N GLU A 47 20.11 16.83 -10.24
CA GLU A 47 19.92 17.11 -8.81
C GLU A 47 20.02 18.61 -8.50
N GLY A 48 19.25 19.05 -7.50
CA GLY A 48 19.23 20.46 -7.08
C GLY A 48 18.44 21.39 -7.99
N THR A 49 17.77 20.87 -9.03
CA THR A 49 16.86 21.65 -9.88
C THR A 49 15.41 21.53 -9.41
N GLU A 50 14.58 22.52 -9.75
CA GLU A 50 13.14 22.47 -9.50
C GLU A 50 12.49 21.29 -10.24
N ALA A 51 12.93 21.00 -11.47
CA ALA A 51 12.44 19.87 -12.25
C ALA A 51 12.73 18.51 -11.57
N PHE A 52 13.89 18.38 -10.93
CA PHE A 52 14.20 17.19 -10.13
C PHE A 52 13.31 17.08 -8.89
N ALA A 53 13.05 18.20 -8.20
CA ALA A 53 12.13 18.22 -7.07
C ALA A 53 10.69 17.86 -7.49
N ASP A 54 10.22 18.37 -8.64
CA ASP A 54 8.91 18.02 -9.19
C ASP A 54 8.86 16.52 -9.55
N CYS A 55 9.88 15.98 -10.24
CA CYS A 55 9.96 14.55 -10.53
C CYS A 55 9.81 13.68 -9.27
N MET A 56 10.55 14.01 -8.20
CA MET A 56 10.48 13.31 -6.92
C MET A 56 9.07 13.41 -6.29
N LEU A 57 8.44 14.60 -6.34
CA LEU A 57 7.09 14.80 -5.83
C LEU A 57 6.04 14.02 -6.64
N ARG A 58 6.18 13.97 -7.96
CA ARG A 58 5.31 13.20 -8.86
C ARG A 58 5.39 11.71 -8.60
N LEU A 59 6.59 11.16 -8.43
CA LEU A 59 6.76 9.73 -8.08
C LEU A 59 6.11 9.41 -6.74
N LYS A 60 6.23 10.29 -5.75
CA LYS A 60 5.56 10.15 -4.45
C LYS A 60 4.03 10.19 -4.59
N GLU A 61 3.50 11.09 -5.41
CA GLU A 61 2.06 11.20 -5.68
C GLU A 61 1.51 9.93 -6.36
N ILE A 62 2.22 9.43 -7.38
CA ILE A 62 1.87 8.19 -8.08
C ILE A 62 1.81 7.02 -7.08
N ARG A 63 2.79 6.89 -6.20
CA ARG A 63 2.80 5.84 -5.17
C ARG A 63 1.59 5.94 -4.24
N ALA A 64 1.28 7.14 -3.76
CA ALA A 64 0.12 7.36 -2.90
C ALA A 64 -1.19 6.99 -3.62
N GLN A 65 -1.30 7.32 -4.90
CA GLN A 65 -2.45 6.96 -5.72
C GLN A 65 -2.54 5.44 -5.96
N GLU A 66 -1.42 4.77 -6.22
CA GLU A 66 -1.37 3.32 -6.35
C GLU A 66 -1.77 2.61 -5.05
N GLU A 67 -1.29 3.08 -3.90
CA GLU A 67 -1.66 2.54 -2.59
C GLU A 67 -3.16 2.70 -2.34
N ASN A 68 -3.72 3.88 -2.65
CA ASN A 68 -5.16 4.10 -2.56
C ASN A 68 -5.94 3.16 -3.48
N THR A 69 -5.51 3.03 -4.74
CA THR A 69 -6.13 2.15 -5.73
C THR A 69 -6.06 0.68 -5.30
N ARG A 70 -4.91 0.25 -4.75
CA ARG A 70 -4.72 -1.11 -4.20
C ARG A 70 -5.62 -1.33 -2.99
N ALA A 71 -5.75 -0.35 -2.10
CA ALA A 71 -6.66 -0.42 -0.95
C ALA A 71 -8.12 -0.57 -1.39
N LEU A 72 -8.56 0.25 -2.36
CA LEU A 72 -9.90 0.13 -2.96
C LEU A 72 -10.11 -1.23 -3.63
N ARG A 73 -9.10 -1.74 -4.37
CA ARG A 73 -9.18 -3.07 -4.99
C ARG A 73 -9.33 -4.16 -3.94
N ARG A 74 -8.54 -4.14 -2.87
CA ARG A 74 -8.66 -5.09 -1.75
C ARG A 74 -10.03 -5.01 -1.11
N ALA A 75 -10.54 -3.80 -0.86
CA ALA A 75 -11.87 -3.60 -0.30
C ALA A 75 -13.01 -4.12 -1.21
N ARG A 76 -12.83 -4.03 -2.55
CA ARG A 76 -13.76 -4.59 -3.54
C ARG A 76 -13.54 -6.07 -3.84
N THR A 77 -12.44 -6.67 -3.38
CA THR A 77 -12.13 -8.07 -3.68
C THR A 77 -13.07 -8.96 -2.86
N PRO A 78 -13.92 -9.79 -3.49
CA PRO A 78 -14.82 -10.68 -2.77
C PRO A 78 -14.00 -11.64 -1.90
N SER A 79 -14.48 -11.95 -0.70
CA SER A 79 -13.78 -12.88 0.18
C SER A 79 -13.81 -14.30 -0.40
N PRO A 80 -12.68 -15.03 -0.46
CA PRO A 80 -12.64 -16.40 -0.98
C PRO A 80 -13.54 -17.40 -0.24
N TRP A 81 -13.94 -17.08 1.00
CA TRP A 81 -14.69 -17.97 1.89
C TRP A 81 -16.22 -17.78 1.81
N TRP A 82 -16.68 -16.74 1.13
CA TRP A 82 -18.10 -16.46 0.91
C TRP A 82 -18.28 -16.39 -0.61
N GLY A 83 -18.93 -17.40 -1.20
CA GLY A 83 -19.03 -17.60 -2.66
C GLY A 83 -19.55 -16.40 -3.48
N PRO A 84 -19.60 -16.51 -4.82
CA PRO A 84 -19.61 -15.37 -5.73
C PRO A 84 -20.92 -14.57 -5.64
N TYR A 85 -20.92 -13.49 -4.87
CA TYR A 85 -21.96 -12.47 -4.94
C TYR A 85 -21.42 -11.23 -5.65
N PRO A 86 -21.73 -11.06 -6.95
CA PRO A 86 -21.26 -9.92 -7.71
C PRO A 86 -22.16 -8.71 -7.43
N GLY A 87 -21.61 -7.73 -6.69
CA GLY A 87 -22.11 -6.37 -6.69
C GLY A 87 -21.87 -5.72 -8.05
N TYR A 88 -22.68 -6.07 -9.04
CA TYR A 88 -22.79 -5.32 -10.28
C TYR A 88 -23.39 -3.94 -9.96
N PRO A 89 -22.79 -2.82 -10.41
CA PRO A 89 -23.60 -1.65 -10.70
C PRO A 89 -24.46 -2.02 -11.92
N TYR A 90 -25.77 -2.11 -11.73
CA TYR A 90 -26.71 -2.33 -12.82
C TYR A 90 -26.59 -1.18 -13.82
N ARG A 91 -25.80 -1.37 -14.89
CA ARG A 91 -25.76 -0.42 -16.01
C ARG A 91 -27.05 -0.63 -16.79
N TYR A 92 -28.06 0.16 -16.44
CA TYR A 92 -29.37 0.19 -17.07
C TYR A 92 -29.20 0.46 -18.58
N TYR A 93 -29.37 -0.56 -19.42
CA TYR A 93 -29.47 -0.38 -20.86
C TYR A 93 -30.90 0.08 -21.15
N PRO A 94 -31.12 1.25 -21.81
CA PRO A 94 -32.47 1.68 -22.14
C PRO A 94 -33.06 0.72 -23.17
N PRO A 95 -34.30 0.23 -22.99
CA PRO A 95 -34.94 -0.60 -23.98
C PRO A 95 -35.30 0.25 -25.19
N TYR A 96 -34.71 -0.08 -26.33
CA TYR A 96 -35.16 0.41 -27.64
C TYR A 96 -36.55 -0.18 -27.90
N TYR A 97 -37.55 0.68 -28.04
CA TYR A 97 -38.89 0.30 -28.47
C TYR A 97 -38.88 0.11 -29.98
N TRP A 98 -39.31 -1.07 -30.43
CA TRP A 98 -39.75 -1.37 -31.80
C TRP A 98 -41.28 -1.36 -31.79
#